data_AF-A0A101JX18-F1
#
_entry.id   AF-A0A101JX18-F1
#
_cell.length_a   1.000
_cell.length_b   1.000
_cell.length_c   1.000
_cell.angle_alpha   90.00
_cell.angle_beta   90.00
_cell.angle_gamma   90.00
#
_symmetry.space_group_name_H-M   'P 1'
#
loop_
_entity.id
_entity.type
_entity.pdbx_description
1 polymer ?
#
loop_
_entity_poly.entity_id
_entity_poly.type
_entity_poly.pdbx_seq_one_letter_code
_entity_poly.pdbx_strand_id
1 'polypeptide(L)'
;MSGGARTDVAERVAKAERIIAFLRQRYPVKTAENVAADIGGCVETIQKMIDRVSAPSAWTYGRLVCAYGPSFLCSALANPPGWIVAAAHAERLASVEAELTRITAELASLKS
;
A
#
# COMPACT_ATOMS: atom_id res chain seq x y z
N MET A 1 36.05 4.37 -6.53
CA MET A 1 34.71 4.92 -6.20
C MET A 1 33.59 4.11 -6.87
N SER A 2 33.36 2.85 -6.47
CA SER A 2 32.38 1.97 -7.14
C SER A 2 31.30 1.40 -6.19
N GLY A 3 31.20 1.92 -4.97
CA GLY A 3 30.26 1.44 -3.95
C GLY A 3 28.84 2.02 -4.04
N GLY A 4 28.67 3.25 -4.55
CA GLY A 4 27.38 3.95 -4.53
C GLY A 4 26.30 3.36 -5.45
N ALA A 5 26.68 2.83 -6.63
CA ALA A 5 25.72 2.30 -7.60
C ALA A 5 25.08 0.97 -7.16
N ARG A 6 25.82 0.13 -6.41
CA ARG A 6 25.28 -1.12 -5.84
C ARG A 6 24.29 -0.86 -4.72
N THR A 7 24.56 0.13 -3.88
CA THR A 7 23.67 0.54 -2.79
C THR A 7 22.33 1.06 -3.32
N ASP A 8 22.34 1.79 -4.44
CA ASP A 8 21.12 2.31 -5.08
C ASP A 8 20.25 1.20 -5.72
N VAL A 9 20.86 0.17 -6.30
CA VAL A 9 20.10 -0.99 -6.83
C VAL A 9 19.44 -1.76 -5.69
N ALA A 10 20.18 -2.04 -4.61
CA ALA A 10 19.65 -2.78 -3.48
C ALA A 10 18.48 -2.04 -2.81
N GLU A 11 18.57 -0.73 -2.64
CA GLU A 11 17.48 0.06 -2.05
C GLU A 11 16.23 0.07 -2.94
N ARG A 12 16.39 0.14 -4.28
CA ARG A 12 15.27 0.05 -5.23
C ARG A 12 14.55 -1.30 -5.15
N VAL A 13 15.30 -2.40 -5.06
CA VAL A 13 14.73 -3.74 -4.89
C VAL A 13 14.02 -3.85 -3.54
N ALA A 14 14.67 -3.44 -2.45
CA ALA A 14 14.06 -3.48 -1.11
C ALA A 14 12.77 -2.65 -1.03
N LYS A 15 12.72 -1.49 -1.70
CA LYS A 15 11.49 -0.69 -1.82
C LYS A 15 10.40 -1.45 -2.61
N ALA A 16 10.76 -2.10 -3.71
CA ALA A 16 9.82 -2.90 -4.49
C ALA A 16 9.25 -4.06 -3.66
N GLU A 17 10.08 -4.79 -2.92
CA GLU A 17 9.64 -5.87 -2.03
C GLU A 17 8.64 -5.40 -0.98
N ARG A 18 8.93 -4.27 -0.31
CA ARG A 18 8.01 -3.66 0.66
C ARG A 18 6.65 -3.30 0.05
N ILE A 19 6.67 -2.69 -1.14
CA ILE A 19 5.45 -2.36 -1.88
C ILE A 19 4.68 -3.63 -2.23
N ILE A 20 5.34 -4.63 -2.81
CA ILE A 20 4.69 -5.88 -3.21
C ILE A 20 4.11 -6.62 -2.01
N ALA A 21 4.82 -6.62 -0.87
CA ALA A 21 4.33 -7.21 0.37
C ALA A 21 3.03 -6.53 0.84
N PHE A 22 2.98 -5.20 0.83
CA PHE A 22 1.76 -4.45 1.14
C PHE A 22 0.60 -4.84 0.19
N LEU A 23 0.86 -4.88 -1.12
CA LEU A 23 -0.18 -5.20 -2.11
C LEU A 23 -0.71 -6.64 -1.95
N ARG A 24 0.18 -7.61 -1.67
CA ARG A 24 -0.21 -9.01 -1.44
C ARG A 24 -0.94 -9.21 -0.12
N GLN A 25 -0.58 -8.46 0.92
CA GLN A 25 -1.31 -8.47 2.19
C GLN A 25 -2.74 -7.98 1.99
N ARG A 26 -2.93 -6.93 1.17
CA ARG A 26 -4.25 -6.37 0.87
C ARG A 26 -5.06 -7.25 -0.08
N TYR A 27 -4.41 -7.82 -1.10
CA TYR A 27 -5.03 -8.68 -2.11
C TYR A 27 -4.25 -9.99 -2.24
N PRO A 28 -4.54 -11.00 -1.41
CA PRO A 28 -3.83 -12.28 -1.44
C PRO A 28 -4.03 -13.08 -2.72
N VAL A 29 -5.15 -12.84 -3.42
CA VAL A 29 -5.52 -13.49 -4.68
C VAL A 29 -5.74 -12.42 -5.73
N LYS A 30 -5.27 -12.66 -6.97
CA LYS A 30 -5.39 -11.73 -8.10
C LYS A 30 -4.87 -10.32 -7.76
N THR A 31 -3.69 -10.26 -7.15
CA THR A 31 -3.10 -9.00 -6.68
C THR A 31 -2.99 -7.97 -7.80
N ALA A 32 -2.51 -8.37 -8.99
CA ALA A 32 -2.31 -7.43 -10.09
C ALA A 32 -3.62 -6.85 -10.62
N GLU A 33 -4.66 -7.66 -10.73
CA GLU A 33 -5.98 -7.26 -11.22
C GLU A 33 -6.66 -6.29 -10.26
N ASN A 34 -6.68 -6.60 -8.97
CA ASN A 34 -7.28 -5.72 -7.96
C ASN A 34 -6.55 -4.39 -7.87
N VAL A 35 -5.21 -4.40 -7.87
CA VAL A 35 -4.42 -3.17 -7.84
C VAL A 35 -4.62 -2.35 -9.11
N ALA A 36 -4.63 -2.98 -10.28
CA ALA A 36 -4.89 -2.28 -11.54
C ALA A 36 -6.29 -1.64 -11.56
N ALA A 37 -7.30 -2.30 -11.02
CA ALA A 37 -8.64 -1.75 -10.89
C ALA A 37 -8.66 -0.53 -9.95
N ASP A 38 -8.03 -0.62 -8.77
CA ASP A 38 -7.98 0.47 -7.78
C ASP A 38 -7.30 1.72 -8.34
N ILE A 39 -6.19 1.55 -9.08
CA ILE A 39 -5.39 2.68 -9.58
C ILE A 39 -5.73 3.11 -11.01
N GLY A 40 -6.73 2.49 -11.64
CA GLY A 40 -7.08 2.70 -13.05
C GLY A 40 -5.91 2.43 -14.02
N GLY A 41 -5.13 1.38 -13.75
CA GLY A 41 -3.91 1.01 -14.47
C GLY A 41 -4.06 -0.24 -15.35
N CYS A 42 -2.96 -0.63 -16.02
CA CYS A 42 -2.91 -1.88 -16.76
C CYS A 42 -2.47 -3.04 -15.87
N VAL A 43 -3.23 -4.13 -15.87
CA VAL A 43 -2.92 -5.38 -15.14
C VAL A 43 -1.51 -5.88 -15.47
N GLU A 44 -1.14 -5.89 -16.75
CA GLU A 44 0.15 -6.39 -17.20
C GLU A 44 1.32 -5.59 -16.61
N THR A 45 1.17 -4.27 -16.47
CA THR A 45 2.19 -3.40 -15.85
C THR A 45 2.40 -3.76 -14.39
N ILE A 46 1.31 -3.99 -13.64
CA ILE A 46 1.39 -4.37 -12.23
C ILE A 46 1.92 -5.78 -12.07
N GLN A 47 1.50 -6.71 -12.93
CA GLN A 47 1.99 -8.09 -12.93
C GLN A 47 3.50 -8.13 -13.19
N LYS A 48 3.99 -7.43 -14.22
CA LYS A 48 5.42 -7.31 -14.51
C LYS A 48 6.21 -6.70 -13.35
N MET A 49 5.63 -5.72 -12.66
CA MET A 49 6.25 -5.10 -11.48
C MET A 49 6.40 -6.11 -10.34
N ILE A 50 5.35 -6.88 -10.06
CA ILE A 50 5.33 -7.93 -9.03
C ILE A 50 6.33 -9.05 -9.38
N ASP A 51 6.29 -9.56 -10.61
CA ASP A 51 7.11 -10.70 -11.04
C ASP A 51 8.59 -10.37 -11.06
N ARG A 52 8.94 -9.14 -11.43
CA ARG A 52 10.34 -8.70 -11.54
C ARG A 52 10.86 -8.04 -10.27
N VAL A 53 10.04 -7.91 -9.23
CA VAL A 53 10.37 -7.18 -8.00
C VAL A 53 10.96 -5.81 -8.33
N SER A 54 10.26 -5.07 -9.20
CA SER A 54 10.73 -3.78 -9.68
C SER A 54 10.00 -2.64 -9.00
N ALA A 55 10.71 -1.53 -8.78
CA ALA A 55 10.10 -0.34 -8.24
C ALA A 55 9.09 0.24 -9.26
N PRO A 56 7.92 0.73 -8.81
CA PRO A 56 6.97 1.40 -9.69
C PRO A 56 7.61 2.67 -10.28
N SER A 57 7.14 3.05 -11.47
CA SER A 57 7.40 4.39 -12.00
C SER A 57 6.82 5.45 -11.05
N ALA A 58 7.32 6.70 -11.13
CA ALA A 58 6.78 7.80 -10.32
C ALA A 58 5.25 7.98 -10.51
N TRP A 59 4.77 7.78 -11.74
CA TRP A 59 3.33 7.84 -12.05
C TRP A 59 2.54 6.73 -11.36
N THR A 60 2.99 5.47 -11.48
CA THR A 60 2.35 4.34 -10.80
C THR A 60 2.40 4.50 -9.28
N TYR A 61 3.54 4.96 -8.75
CA TYR A 61 3.70 5.25 -7.32
C TYR A 61 2.72 6.30 -6.83
N GLY A 62 2.58 7.43 -7.55
CA GLY A 62 1.60 8.46 -7.22
C GLY A 62 0.17 7.94 -7.18
N ARG A 63 -0.22 7.09 -8.14
CA ARG A 63 -1.54 6.48 -8.13
C ARG A 63 -1.76 5.51 -6.97
N LEU A 64 -0.74 4.73 -6.58
CA LEU A 64 -0.79 3.88 -5.40
C LEU A 64 -0.98 4.72 -4.12
N VAL A 65 -0.29 5.86 -4.00
CA VAL A 65 -0.48 6.79 -2.89
C VAL A 65 -1.91 7.34 -2.87
N CYS A 66 -2.46 7.74 -4.01
CA CYS A 66 -3.83 8.23 -4.09
C CYS A 66 -4.87 7.14 -3.75
N ALA A 67 -4.64 5.89 -4.14
CA ALA A 67 -5.57 4.79 -3.90
C ALA A 67 -5.51 4.24 -2.47
N TYR A 68 -4.32 4.22 -1.84
CA TYR A 68 -4.09 3.50 -0.58
C TYR A 68 -3.62 4.38 0.58
N GLY A 69 -3.38 5.67 0.34
CA GLY A 69 -3.19 6.65 1.38
C GLY A 69 -1.93 6.45 2.24
N PRO A 70 -1.95 6.99 3.48
CA PRO A 70 -0.82 6.96 4.40
C PRO A 70 -0.32 5.57 4.78
N SER A 71 -1.20 4.57 4.92
CA SER A 71 -0.77 3.19 5.22
C SER A 71 0.17 2.63 4.17
N PHE A 72 -0.11 2.88 2.88
CA PHE A 72 0.79 2.48 1.80
C PHE A 72 2.16 3.17 1.90
N LEU A 73 2.17 4.48 2.14
CA LEU A 73 3.42 5.23 2.31
C LEU A 73 4.25 4.71 3.48
N CYS A 74 3.59 4.38 4.60
CA CYS A 74 4.24 3.81 5.77
C CYS A 74 4.89 2.45 5.46
N SER A 75 4.25 1.61 4.65
CA SER A 75 4.83 0.33 4.22
C SER A 75 5.93 0.49 3.17
N ALA A 76 5.81 1.44 2.24
CA ALA A 76 6.76 1.59 1.13
C ALA A 76 8.13 2.15 1.56
N LEU A 77 8.15 3.00 2.59
CA LEU A 77 9.35 3.68 3.08
C LEU A 77 10.10 2.81 4.11
N ALA A 78 11.44 2.72 3.98
CA ALA A 78 12.26 2.01 4.96
C ALA A 78 12.22 2.69 6.34
N ASN A 79 12.23 4.02 6.35
CA ASN A 79 12.16 4.87 7.53
C ASN A 79 11.11 5.97 7.28
N PRO A 80 9.81 5.70 7.50
CA PRO A 80 8.77 6.70 7.27
C PRO A 80 8.94 7.87 8.23
N PRO A 81 8.87 9.13 7.76
CA PRO A 81 8.81 10.30 8.61
C PRO A 81 7.64 10.22 9.60
N GLY A 82 7.82 10.82 10.79
CA GLY A 82 6.83 10.75 11.87
C GLY A 82 5.43 11.26 11.48
N TRP A 83 5.34 12.23 10.56
CA TRP A 83 4.04 12.72 10.08
C TRP A 83 3.30 11.70 9.21
N ILE A 84 4.00 10.83 8.47
CA ILE A 84 3.38 9.73 7.71
C ILE A 84 2.87 8.66 8.67
N VAL A 85 3.68 8.33 9.69
CA VAL A 85 3.29 7.38 10.74
C VAL A 85 2.04 7.87 11.47
N ALA A 86 2.02 9.14 11.89
CA ALA A 86 0.85 9.76 12.51
C ALA A 86 -0.39 9.72 11.60
N ALA A 87 -0.22 10.02 10.30
CA ALA A 87 -1.31 9.96 9.33
C ALA A 87 -1.86 8.53 9.13
N ALA A 88 -0.98 7.51 9.09
CA ALA A 88 -1.39 6.10 9.01
C ALA A 88 -2.12 5.64 10.29
N HIS A 89 -1.69 6.10 11.46
CA HIS A 89 -2.42 5.86 12.71
C HIS A 89 -3.80 6.51 12.72
N ALA A 90 -3.92 7.76 12.26
CA ALA A 90 -5.20 8.44 12.15
C ALA A 90 -6.15 7.74 11.17
N GLU A 91 -5.64 7.29 10.01
CA GLU A 91 -6.39 6.48 9.04
C GLU A 91 -6.91 5.19 9.69
N ARG A 92 -6.05 4.48 10.44
CA ARG A 92 -6.47 3.24 11.12
C ARG A 92 -7.51 3.50 12.21
N LEU A 93 -7.36 4.58 12.98
CA LEU A 93 -8.31 4.96 14.01
C LEU A 93 -9.69 5.23 13.41
N ALA A 94 -9.77 6.05 12.36
CA ALA A 94 -11.02 6.36 11.68
C ALA A 94 -11.71 5.10 11.12
N SER A 95 -10.95 4.15 10.58
CA SER A 95 -11.48 2.86 10.12
C SER A 95 -12.09 2.04 11.26
N VAL A 96 -11.43 1.99 12.43
CA VAL A 96 -11.94 1.25 13.60
C VAL A 96 -13.17 1.93 14.18
N GLU A 97 -13.21 3.26 14.24
CA GLU A 97 -14.37 4.01 14.71
C GLU A 97 -15.60 3.82 13.79
N ALA A 98 -15.39 3.77 12.48
CA ALA A 98 -16.44 3.46 11.51
C ALA A 98 -16.99 2.04 11.70
N GLU A 99 -16.11 1.05 11.95
CA GLU A 99 -16.52 -0.32 12.23
C GLU A 99 -17.29 -0.44 13.55
N LEU A 100 -16.84 0.26 14.60
CA LEU A 100 -17.54 0.33 15.88
C LEU A 100 -18.95 0.88 15.68
N THR A 101 -19.08 1.98 14.94
CA THR A 101 -20.38 2.61 14.63
C THR A 101 -21.30 1.66 13.88
N ARG A 102 -20.77 0.90 12.91
CA ARG A 102 -21.55 -0.10 12.16
C ARG A 102 -22.07 -1.21 13.09
N ILE A 103 -21.19 -1.78 13.91
CA ILE A 103 -21.53 -2.90 14.79
C ILE A 103 -22.51 -2.47 15.89
N THR A 104 -22.37 -1.28 16.46
CA THR A 104 -23.29 -0.77 17.49
C THR A 104 -24.69 -0.53 16.92
N ALA A 105 -24.79 -0.05 15.67
CA ALA A 105 -26.07 0.08 14.97
C ALA A 105 -26.74 -1.29 14.73
N GLU A 106 -25.97 -2.29 14.30
CA GLU A 106 -26.46 -3.66 14.12
C GLU A 106 -26.93 -4.30 15.44
N LEU A 107 -26.19 -4.10 16.54
CA LEU A 107 -26.61 -4.57 17.86
C LEU A 107 -27.91 -3.91 18.32
N ALA A 108 -28.11 -2.63 18.00
CA ALA A 108 -29.34 -1.92 18.35
C ALA A 108 -30.54 -2.46 17.57
N SER A 109 -30.38 -2.78 16.27
CA SER A 109 -31.47 -3.33 15.46
C SER A 109 -31.86 -4.76 15.82
N LEU A 110 -30.95 -5.55 16.39
CA LEU A 110 -31.25 -6.90 16.86
C LEU A 110 -31.92 -6.94 18.25
N LYS A 111 -31.82 -5.86 19.03
CA LYS A 111 -32.40 -5.74 20.37
C LYS A 111 -33.78 -5.08 20.41
N SER A 112 -34.21 -4.48 19.30
CA SER A 112 -35.56 -3.92 19.10
C SER A 112 -36.53 -4.98 18.60
#